data_AF-A0A6V8PU16-F1
#
_entry.id   AF-A0A6V8PU16-F1
#
_cell.length_a   1.000
_cell.length_b   1.000
_cell.length_c   1.000
_cell.angle_alpha   90.00
_cell.angle_beta   90.00
_cell.angle_gamma   90.00
#
_symmetry.space_group_name_H-M   'P 1'
#
loop_
_entity.id
_entity.type
_entity.pdbx_description
1 polymer ?
#
loop_
_entity_poly.entity_id
_entity_poly.type
_entity_poly.pdbx_seq_one_letter_code
_entity_poly.pdbx_strand_id
1 'polypeptide(L)'
;MAIARMKKVYIMGHQSIREELLEGLQEAELVHIANLREKIEPDVLDEAEIVDQEELGSLHLKLSKVGFVLEQLGRFYTEKKGFLSSLIKEKVVVSLEDLKKVEEKLNFGQVYAECEALENEFVRVLSNLRHLEEQRKSLVPVLGLDLKIEDIRDTRETWIITGKLPVSNFKKFSSDIESELSYTCFNTVSEDGRNKCLFIIYHREEEGALASILGRHGFQEVTFPELKDTPEIEYRKIQKKARALEQRRDEIREEIQRKASYREGLLVFHDYLQSLVLRKEVGKKFATTDQVFLIE
;
A
#
# COMPACT_ATOMS: atom_id res chain seq x y z
N MET A 1 -25.27 23.79 37.65
CA MET A 1 -25.64 23.84 36.21
C MET A 1 -27.14 23.72 36.13
N ALA A 2 -27.82 24.72 35.57
CA ALA A 2 -29.28 24.66 35.39
C ALA A 2 -29.58 23.74 34.19
N ILE A 3 -30.39 22.70 34.42
CA ILE A 3 -30.88 21.83 33.34
C ILE A 3 -32.01 22.60 32.65
N ALA A 4 -31.84 22.92 31.37
CA ALA A 4 -32.88 23.57 30.58
C ALA A 4 -34.10 22.65 30.45
N ARG A 5 -35.32 23.21 30.54
CA ARG A 5 -36.56 22.45 30.39
C ARG A 5 -36.81 22.16 28.91
N MET A 6 -36.46 20.95 28.47
CA MET A 6 -36.70 20.47 27.11
C MET A 6 -38.18 20.13 26.89
N LYS A 7 -38.70 20.39 25.69
CA LYS A 7 -40.04 19.98 25.26
C LYS A 7 -39.94 18.82 24.27
N LYS A 8 -40.82 17.85 24.42
CA LYS A 8 -40.97 16.74 23.48
C LYS A 8 -41.94 17.16 22.37
N VAL A 9 -41.56 16.93 21.11
CA VAL A 9 -42.35 17.33 19.94
C VAL A 9 -42.59 16.09 19.09
N TYR A 10 -43.76 15.99 18.48
CA TYR A 10 -44.08 14.94 17.52
C TYR A 10 -44.41 15.61 16.20
N ILE A 11 -43.77 15.17 15.11
CA ILE A 11 -44.02 15.68 13.77
C ILE A 11 -44.46 14.51 12.90
N MET A 12 -45.63 14.64 12.26
CA MET A 12 -46.17 13.66 11.33
C MET A 12 -46.36 14.34 9.98
N GLY A 13 -45.91 13.70 8.91
CA GLY A 13 -45.94 14.26 7.56
C GLY A 13 -46.03 13.19 6.48
N HIS A 14 -46.41 13.60 5.27
CA HIS A 14 -46.45 12.70 4.11
C HIS A 14 -45.03 12.40 3.62
N GLN A 15 -44.77 11.18 3.11
CA GLN A 15 -43.42 10.77 2.66
C GLN A 15 -42.78 11.73 1.65
N SER A 16 -43.57 12.41 0.81
CA SER A 16 -43.06 13.37 -0.18
C SER A 16 -42.31 14.58 0.40
N ILE A 17 -42.54 14.94 1.68
CA ILE A 17 -41.86 16.07 2.34
C ILE A 17 -40.76 15.61 3.31
N ARG A 18 -40.47 14.30 3.37
CA ARG A 18 -39.54 13.72 4.35
C ARG A 18 -38.15 14.32 4.27
N GLU A 19 -37.58 14.38 3.06
CA GLU A 19 -36.23 14.91 2.83
C GLU A 19 -36.15 16.43 3.09
N GLU A 20 -37.14 17.20 2.63
CA GLU A 20 -37.20 18.64 2.85
C GLU A 20 -37.32 18.98 4.35
N LEU A 21 -38.16 18.25 5.09
CA LEU A 21 -38.28 18.42 6.53
C LEU A 21 -36.98 18.07 7.25
N LEU A 22 -36.33 16.97 6.85
CA LEU A 22 -35.08 16.51 7.45
C LEU A 22 -33.95 17.52 7.24
N GLU A 23 -33.83 18.09 6.03
CA GLU A 23 -32.89 19.18 5.73
C GLU A 23 -33.20 20.42 6.58
N GLY A 24 -34.46 20.85 6.66
CA GLY A 24 -34.84 22.00 7.48
C GLY A 24 -34.63 21.80 8.99
N LEU A 25 -34.89 20.61 9.52
CA LEU A 25 -34.63 20.28 10.93
C LEU A 25 -33.12 20.25 11.23
N GLN A 26 -32.30 19.77 10.30
CA GLN A 26 -30.86 19.77 10.42
C GLN A 26 -30.30 21.20 10.41
N GLU A 27 -30.75 22.04 9.48
CA GLU A 27 -30.34 23.46 9.38
C GLU A 27 -30.75 24.27 10.61
N ALA A 28 -31.90 23.96 11.21
CA ALA A 28 -32.37 24.64 12.41
C ALA A 28 -31.49 24.34 13.64
N GLU A 29 -30.86 23.17 13.72
CA GLU A 29 -30.07 22.70 14.88
C GLU A 29 -30.85 22.72 16.22
N LEU A 30 -32.19 22.62 16.19
CA LEU A 30 -33.05 22.83 17.38
C LEU A 30 -33.55 21.56 18.06
N VAL A 31 -33.44 20.40 17.41
CA VAL A 31 -34.12 19.17 17.87
C VAL A 31 -33.17 17.98 17.98
N HIS A 32 -33.41 17.14 18.98
CA HIS A 32 -32.78 15.83 19.10
C HIS A 32 -33.79 14.76 18.68
N ILE A 33 -33.45 13.96 17.66
CA ILE A 33 -34.36 12.96 17.09
C ILE A 33 -34.20 11.62 17.80
N ALA A 34 -35.30 11.15 18.40
CA ALA A 34 -35.38 9.86 19.06
C ALA A 34 -35.51 8.71 18.05
N ASN A 35 -35.00 7.51 18.41
CA ASN A 35 -35.19 6.32 17.60
C ASN A 35 -36.58 5.72 17.83
N LEU A 36 -37.52 6.01 16.93
CA LEU A 36 -38.88 5.46 16.99
C LEU A 36 -39.00 4.10 16.31
N ARG A 37 -38.08 3.78 15.39
CA ARG A 37 -38.09 2.55 14.61
C ARG A 37 -37.91 1.29 15.46
N GLU A 38 -37.15 1.37 16.56
CA GLU A 38 -36.99 0.26 17.52
C GLU A 38 -38.30 -0.13 18.24
N LYS A 39 -39.34 0.70 18.15
CA LYS A 39 -40.63 0.50 18.82
C LYS A 39 -41.74 -0.01 17.89
N ILE A 40 -41.42 -0.31 16.62
CA ILE A 40 -42.36 -0.76 15.60
C ILE A 40 -41.94 -2.17 15.14
N GLU A 41 -42.92 -3.06 14.93
CA GLU A 41 -42.66 -4.42 14.44
C GLU A 41 -42.06 -4.36 13.03
N PRO A 42 -40.91 -5.03 12.79
CA PRO A 42 -40.23 -4.97 11.52
C PRO A 42 -40.87 -5.98 10.56
N ASP A 43 -41.72 -5.54 9.64
CA ASP A 43 -42.14 -6.40 8.54
C ASP A 43 -42.06 -5.69 7.19
N VAL A 44 -41.31 -6.36 6.30
CA VAL A 44 -41.01 -6.08 4.87
C VAL A 44 -40.12 -4.85 4.63
N LEU A 45 -38.98 -5.09 3.97
CA LEU A 45 -38.14 -4.03 3.38
C LEU A 45 -38.98 -3.28 2.35
N ASP A 46 -39.38 -2.06 2.67
CA ASP A 46 -40.08 -1.17 1.77
C ASP A 46 -39.11 -0.67 0.66
N GLU A 47 -39.58 -0.41 -0.55
CA GLU A 47 -38.74 0.02 -1.69
C GLU A 47 -37.93 1.28 -1.36
N ALA A 48 -38.50 2.16 -0.54
CA ALA A 48 -37.84 3.37 -0.03
C ALA A 48 -36.60 3.05 0.84
N GLU A 49 -36.60 1.95 1.60
CA GLU A 49 -35.47 1.56 2.43
C GLU A 49 -34.32 0.96 1.63
N ILE A 50 -34.63 0.27 0.53
CA ILE A 50 -33.62 -0.28 -0.39
C ILE A 50 -32.88 0.87 -1.08
N VAL A 51 -33.62 1.87 -1.58
CA VAL A 51 -33.04 3.08 -2.19
C VAL A 51 -32.17 3.84 -1.17
N ASP A 52 -32.67 4.05 0.05
CA ASP A 52 -31.90 4.71 1.13
C ASP A 52 -30.61 3.93 1.48
N GLN A 53 -30.61 2.59 1.40
CA GLN A 53 -29.42 1.77 1.62
C GLN A 53 -28.39 1.87 0.49
N GLU A 54 -28.83 1.84 -0.77
CA GLU A 54 -27.96 2.01 -1.94
C GLU A 54 -27.31 3.40 -1.95
N GLU A 55 -28.09 4.45 -1.68
CA GLU A 55 -27.59 5.82 -1.57
C GLU A 55 -26.56 5.96 -0.45
N LEU A 56 -26.82 5.39 0.74
CA LEU A 56 -25.86 5.36 1.85
C LEU A 56 -24.57 4.61 1.48
N GLY A 57 -24.69 3.47 0.80
CA GLY A 57 -23.54 2.73 0.28
C GLY A 57 -22.69 3.59 -0.67
N SER A 58 -23.34 4.34 -1.56
CA SER A 58 -22.67 5.26 -2.48
C SER A 58 -21.94 6.39 -1.75
N LEU A 59 -22.54 6.96 -0.70
CA LEU A 59 -21.93 8.01 0.13
C LEU A 59 -20.73 7.48 0.92
N HIS A 60 -20.82 6.27 1.49
CA HIS A 60 -19.71 5.61 2.18
C HIS A 60 -18.54 5.32 1.22
N LEU A 61 -18.83 4.89 0.00
CA LEU A 61 -17.81 4.70 -1.03
C LEU A 61 -17.12 6.04 -1.36
N LYS A 62 -17.88 7.11 -1.56
CA LYS A 62 -17.30 8.45 -1.78
C LYS A 62 -16.44 8.90 -0.60
N LEU A 63 -16.91 8.75 0.64
CA LEU A 63 -16.12 9.05 1.84
C LEU A 63 -14.82 8.28 1.89
N SER A 64 -14.85 6.98 1.57
CA SER A 64 -13.66 6.14 1.53
C SER A 64 -12.66 6.63 0.50
N LYS A 65 -13.13 7.03 -0.69
CA LYS A 65 -12.29 7.61 -1.74
C LYS A 65 -11.67 8.94 -1.33
N VAL A 66 -12.45 9.83 -0.71
CA VAL A 66 -11.93 11.13 -0.23
C VAL A 66 -10.91 10.91 0.88
N GLY A 67 -11.19 10.00 1.82
CA GLY A 67 -10.28 9.60 2.89
C GLY A 67 -8.95 9.07 2.35
N PHE A 68 -9.00 8.19 1.34
CA PHE A 68 -7.82 7.68 0.65
C PHE A 68 -6.94 8.81 0.09
N VAL A 69 -7.53 9.75 -0.65
CA VAL A 69 -6.78 10.89 -1.23
C VAL A 69 -6.21 11.78 -0.12
N LEU A 70 -6.98 12.07 0.93
CA LEU A 70 -6.53 12.89 2.06
C LEU A 70 -5.37 12.25 2.84
N GLU A 71 -5.39 10.93 3.00
CA GLU A 71 -4.32 10.16 3.63
C GLU A 71 -3.06 10.20 2.75
N GLN A 72 -3.20 9.91 1.46
CA GLN A 72 -2.08 9.93 0.51
C GLN A 72 -1.41 11.31 0.47
N LEU A 73 -2.21 12.38 0.36
CA LEU A 73 -1.69 13.76 0.46
C LEU A 73 -1.00 14.00 1.80
N GLY A 74 -1.57 13.50 2.91
CA GLY A 74 -1.00 13.64 4.25
C GLY A 74 0.38 13.00 4.42
N ARG A 75 0.63 11.85 3.78
CA ARG A 75 1.92 11.13 3.84
C ARG A 75 3.07 11.92 3.22
N PHE A 76 2.80 12.70 2.16
CA PHE A 76 3.82 13.43 1.40
C PHE A 76 3.82 14.94 1.65
N TYR A 77 2.83 15.44 2.40
CA TYR A 77 2.78 16.80 2.89
C TYR A 77 3.70 16.95 4.12
N THR A 78 4.99 17.13 3.85
CA THR A 78 5.92 17.62 4.88
C THR A 78 5.52 19.05 5.23
N GLU A 79 5.12 19.27 6.47
CA GLU A 79 4.80 20.57 7.04
C GLU A 79 5.89 21.62 6.70
N LYS A 80 5.61 22.50 5.72
CA LYS A 80 6.10 23.89 5.76
C LYS A 80 5.25 24.73 6.73
N LYS A 81 4.74 24.10 7.78
CA LYS A 81 3.72 24.62 8.67
C LYS A 81 4.14 24.17 10.08
N GLY A 82 5.07 24.93 10.66
CA GLY A 82 5.62 24.64 11.98
C GLY A 82 4.51 24.41 13.01
N PHE A 83 4.85 23.69 14.08
CA PHE A 83 4.03 23.22 15.22
C PHE A 83 2.87 24.13 15.72
N LEU A 84 2.84 25.41 15.34
CA LEU A 84 1.79 26.39 15.63
C LEU A 84 0.60 26.39 14.66
N SER A 85 0.74 25.92 13.41
CA SER A 85 -0.36 25.91 12.44
C SER A 85 -1.33 24.75 12.58
N SER A 86 -0.98 23.70 13.33
CA SER A 86 -1.93 22.65 13.74
C SER A 86 -2.89 23.12 14.84
N LEU A 87 -2.53 24.19 15.56
CA LEU A 87 -3.33 24.81 16.62
C LEU A 87 -4.31 25.87 16.09
N ILE A 88 -4.08 26.39 14.88
CA ILE A 88 -4.98 27.30 14.18
C ILE A 88 -5.51 26.56 12.94
N LYS A 89 -6.41 25.60 13.16
CA LYS A 89 -7.37 25.25 12.10
C LYS A 89 -8.28 26.47 11.94
N GLU A 90 -7.90 27.39 11.06
CA GLU A 90 -8.84 28.37 10.55
C GLU A 90 -10.04 27.57 10.03
N LYS A 91 -11.19 27.72 10.70
CA LYS A 91 -12.42 27.10 10.24
C LYS A 91 -12.73 27.72 8.90
N VAL A 92 -12.59 26.94 7.83
CA VAL A 92 -12.98 27.39 6.49
C VAL A 92 -14.50 27.59 6.54
N VAL A 93 -14.94 28.85 6.45
CA VAL A 93 -16.36 29.17 6.38
C VAL A 93 -16.78 28.95 4.94
N VAL A 94 -17.66 27.98 4.71
CA VAL A 94 -18.18 27.62 3.39
C VAL A 94 -19.69 27.76 3.41
N SER A 95 -20.25 28.35 2.35
CA SER A 95 -21.71 28.45 2.20
C SER A 95 -22.32 27.09 1.85
N LEU A 96 -23.59 26.86 2.19
CA LEU A 96 -24.32 25.63 1.82
C LEU A 96 -24.38 25.43 0.29
N GLU A 97 -24.48 26.52 -0.47
CA GLU A 97 -24.46 26.49 -1.93
C GLU A 97 -23.10 26.07 -2.49
N ASP A 98 -22.02 26.51 -1.85
CA ASP A 98 -20.68 26.08 -2.21
C ASP A 98 -20.50 24.60 -1.92
N LEU A 99 -20.95 24.09 -0.76
CA LEU A 99 -20.90 22.66 -0.38
C LEU A 99 -21.55 21.76 -1.43
N LYS A 100 -22.74 22.14 -1.92
CA LYS A 100 -23.47 21.38 -2.96
C LYS A 100 -22.71 21.33 -4.30
N LYS A 101 -21.82 22.28 -4.57
CA LYS A 101 -21.00 22.35 -5.81
C LYS A 101 -19.55 21.89 -5.62
N VAL A 102 -19.14 21.50 -4.41
CA VAL A 102 -17.74 21.14 -4.12
C VAL A 102 -17.28 19.95 -4.98
N GLU A 103 -18.12 18.94 -5.17
CA GLU A 103 -17.76 17.75 -5.96
C GLU A 103 -17.40 18.12 -7.41
N GLU A 104 -18.21 18.97 -8.04
CA GLU A 104 -18.00 19.44 -9.42
C GLU A 104 -16.81 20.40 -9.52
N LYS A 105 -16.71 21.37 -8.60
CA LYS A 105 -15.60 22.33 -8.55
C LYS A 105 -14.24 21.65 -8.36
N LEU A 106 -14.20 20.57 -7.59
CA LEU A 106 -12.99 19.78 -7.36
C LEU A 106 -12.66 18.84 -8.52
N ASN A 107 -13.64 18.51 -9.36
CA ASN A 107 -13.56 17.40 -10.30
C ASN A 107 -13.03 16.13 -9.59
N PHE A 108 -13.69 15.78 -8.48
CA PHE A 108 -13.17 14.79 -7.53
C PHE A 108 -12.89 13.43 -8.18
N GLY A 109 -13.72 13.01 -9.14
CA GLY A 109 -13.52 11.75 -9.86
C GLY A 109 -12.16 11.67 -10.57
N GLN A 110 -11.74 12.75 -11.22
CA GLN A 110 -10.43 12.82 -11.87
C GLN A 110 -9.30 12.87 -10.83
N VAL A 111 -9.44 13.69 -9.78
CA VAL A 111 -8.43 13.78 -8.71
C VAL A 111 -8.20 12.43 -8.05
N TYR A 112 -9.28 11.70 -7.74
CA TYR A 112 -9.21 10.35 -7.20
C TYR A 112 -8.49 9.38 -8.15
N ALA A 113 -8.88 9.33 -9.43
CA ALA A 113 -8.30 8.40 -10.39
C ALA A 113 -6.79 8.63 -10.58
N GLU A 114 -6.35 9.89 -10.62
CA GLU A 114 -4.93 10.24 -10.71
C GLU A 114 -4.16 9.84 -9.43
N CYS A 115 -4.75 10.06 -8.26
CA CYS A 115 -4.15 9.67 -6.97
C CYS A 115 -4.03 8.14 -6.83
N GLU A 116 -5.06 7.40 -7.24
CA GLU A 116 -5.08 5.94 -7.26
C GLU A 116 -4.04 5.36 -8.23
N ALA A 117 -3.91 5.94 -9.43
CA ALA A 117 -2.88 5.56 -10.39
C ALA A 117 -1.47 5.76 -9.82
N LEU A 118 -1.22 6.91 -9.17
CA LEU A 118 0.07 7.22 -8.54
C LEU A 118 0.39 6.27 -7.38
N GLU A 119 -0.59 5.90 -6.55
CA GLU A 119 -0.37 4.94 -5.46
C GLU A 119 -0.02 3.56 -6.01
N ASN A 120 -0.78 3.10 -7.00
CA ASN A 120 -0.54 1.82 -7.65
C ASN A 120 0.85 1.76 -8.29
N GLU A 121 1.28 2.84 -8.93
CA GLU A 121 2.62 2.95 -9.49
C GLU A 121 3.69 2.97 -8.38
N PHE A 122 3.48 3.74 -7.31
CA PHE A 122 4.40 3.82 -6.17
C PHE A 122 4.65 2.45 -5.53
N VAL A 123 3.58 1.68 -5.28
CA VAL A 123 3.68 0.32 -4.74
C VAL A 123 4.47 -0.61 -5.69
N ARG A 124 4.21 -0.52 -7.01
CA ARG A 124 4.97 -1.30 -8.02
C ARG A 124 6.45 -0.92 -8.02
N VAL A 125 6.77 0.37 -7.97
CA VAL A 125 8.16 0.87 -7.93
C VAL A 125 8.88 0.35 -6.69
N LEU A 126 8.26 0.40 -5.51
CA LEU A 126 8.86 -0.13 -4.27
C LEU A 126 9.10 -1.64 -4.33
N SER A 127 8.13 -2.40 -4.85
CA SER A 127 8.28 -3.85 -5.03
C SER A 127 9.45 -4.18 -5.96
N ASN A 128 9.55 -3.48 -7.09
CA ASN A 128 10.63 -3.65 -8.06
C ASN A 128 12.00 -3.27 -7.48
N LEU A 129 12.08 -2.18 -6.71
CA LEU A 129 13.32 -1.79 -6.02
C LEU A 129 13.77 -2.87 -5.03
N ARG A 130 12.85 -3.44 -4.25
CA ARG A 130 13.16 -4.55 -3.34
C ARG A 130 13.68 -5.77 -4.10
N HIS A 131 13.04 -6.15 -5.20
CA HIS A 131 13.46 -7.27 -6.02
C HIS A 131 14.86 -7.04 -6.63
N LEU A 132 15.13 -5.86 -7.17
CA LEU A 132 16.45 -5.51 -7.69
C LEU A 132 17.53 -5.51 -6.60
N GLU A 133 17.19 -5.10 -5.37
CA GLU A 133 18.12 -5.15 -4.24
C GLU A 133 18.45 -6.59 -3.80
N GLU A 134 17.47 -7.49 -3.84
CA GLU A 134 17.69 -8.92 -3.60
C GLU A 134 18.61 -9.53 -4.66
N GLN A 135 18.35 -9.25 -5.95
CA GLN A 135 19.23 -9.66 -7.06
C GLN A 135 20.63 -9.06 -6.94
N ARG A 136 20.74 -7.81 -6.50
CA ARG A 136 22.02 -7.16 -6.26
C ARG A 136 22.81 -7.91 -5.19
N LYS A 137 22.18 -8.20 -4.04
CA LYS A 137 22.81 -8.91 -2.92
C LYS A 137 23.24 -10.34 -3.29
N SER A 138 22.49 -11.03 -4.15
CA SER A 138 22.89 -12.36 -4.63
C SER A 138 24.09 -12.32 -5.57
N LEU A 139 24.28 -11.23 -6.31
CA LEU A 139 25.42 -11.06 -7.23
C LEU A 139 26.71 -10.60 -6.56
N VAL A 140 26.65 -9.87 -5.43
CA VAL A 140 27.85 -9.36 -4.75
C VAL A 140 28.95 -10.42 -4.53
N PRO A 141 28.65 -11.64 -4.03
CA PRO A 141 29.67 -12.67 -3.80
C PRO A 141 30.38 -13.16 -5.07
N VAL A 142 29.79 -12.95 -6.25
CA VAL A 142 30.25 -13.53 -7.51
C VAL A 142 30.73 -12.46 -8.51
N LEU A 143 30.82 -11.20 -8.09
CA LEU A 143 31.23 -10.09 -8.96
C LEU A 143 32.61 -10.28 -9.60
N GLY A 144 33.52 -11.02 -8.96
CA GLY A 144 34.86 -11.31 -9.47
C GLY A 144 34.91 -12.39 -10.55
N LEU A 145 33.78 -13.01 -10.90
CA LEU A 145 33.73 -14.05 -11.91
C LEU A 145 33.66 -13.41 -13.32
N ASP A 146 34.70 -13.61 -14.11
CA ASP A 146 34.77 -13.17 -15.51
C ASP A 146 34.20 -14.22 -16.49
N LEU A 147 33.09 -14.85 -16.08
CA LEU A 147 32.34 -15.80 -16.91
C LEU A 147 30.91 -15.30 -17.02
N LYS A 148 30.30 -15.49 -18.19
CA LYS A 148 28.88 -15.22 -18.34
C LYS A 148 28.08 -16.24 -17.56
N ILE A 149 27.06 -15.77 -16.85
CA ILE A 149 26.21 -16.65 -16.03
C ILE A 149 25.53 -17.70 -16.93
N GLU A 150 25.18 -17.33 -18.18
CA GLU A 150 24.57 -18.27 -19.13
C GLU A 150 25.49 -19.42 -19.57
N ASP A 151 26.81 -19.24 -19.46
CA ASP A 151 27.83 -20.23 -19.85
C ASP A 151 28.17 -21.16 -18.67
N ILE A 152 27.77 -20.82 -17.44
CA ILE A 152 27.93 -21.67 -16.25
C ILE A 152 26.85 -22.76 -16.32
N ARG A 153 27.18 -23.86 -16.98
CA ARG A 153 26.30 -25.02 -17.10
C ARG A 153 27.07 -26.30 -16.87
N ASP A 154 26.38 -27.27 -16.31
CA ASP A 154 26.88 -28.62 -16.20
C ASP A 154 27.19 -29.17 -17.58
N THR A 155 28.24 -30.00 -17.64
CA THR A 155 28.54 -30.77 -18.83
C THR A 155 28.00 -32.19 -18.66
N ARG A 156 28.26 -33.04 -19.66
CA ARG A 156 27.90 -34.45 -19.59
C ARG A 156 28.56 -35.17 -18.41
N GLU A 157 29.80 -34.82 -18.09
CA GLU A 157 30.64 -35.55 -17.13
C GLU A 157 31.06 -34.70 -15.93
N THR A 158 30.78 -33.39 -15.93
CA THR A 158 31.11 -32.49 -14.82
C THR A 158 29.90 -31.70 -14.34
N TRP A 159 29.90 -31.40 -13.04
CA TRP A 159 29.00 -30.45 -12.42
C TRP A 159 29.73 -29.18 -12.02
N ILE A 160 28.98 -28.07 -11.99
CA ILE A 160 29.47 -26.78 -11.56
C ILE A 160 28.61 -26.27 -10.42
N ILE A 161 29.24 -25.97 -9.28
CA ILE A 161 28.56 -25.36 -8.14
C ILE A 161 29.30 -24.10 -7.70
N THR A 162 28.55 -23.15 -7.16
CA THR A 162 29.09 -21.94 -6.55
C THR A 162 28.52 -21.81 -5.16
N GLY A 163 29.32 -21.38 -4.19
CA GLY A 163 28.82 -21.21 -2.83
C GLY A 163 29.78 -20.50 -1.91
N LYS A 164 29.36 -20.36 -0.65
CA LYS A 164 30.12 -19.70 0.40
C LYS A 164 30.68 -20.72 1.37
N LEU A 165 31.94 -20.52 1.77
CA LEU A 165 32.63 -21.32 2.77
C LEU A 165 33.20 -20.40 3.86
N PRO A 166 33.01 -20.70 5.16
CA PRO A 166 33.65 -19.93 6.22
C PRO A 166 35.17 -19.86 6.06
N VAL A 167 35.74 -18.66 6.19
CA VAL A 167 37.20 -18.42 6.05
C VAL A 167 37.99 -19.30 7.02
N SER A 168 37.46 -19.53 8.23
CA SER A 168 38.07 -20.39 9.26
C SER A 168 38.27 -21.84 8.79
N ASN A 169 37.43 -22.32 7.88
CA ASN A 169 37.41 -23.71 7.44
C ASN A 169 38.16 -23.92 6.12
N PHE A 170 38.47 -22.84 5.38
CA PHE A 170 39.06 -22.91 4.04
C PHE A 170 40.35 -23.72 3.96
N LYS A 171 41.27 -23.56 4.92
CA LYS A 171 42.54 -24.32 4.91
C LYS A 171 42.33 -25.83 5.04
N LYS A 172 41.39 -26.25 5.90
CA LYS A 172 41.06 -27.68 6.08
C LYS A 172 40.30 -28.21 4.87
N PHE A 173 39.34 -27.44 4.35
CA PHE A 173 38.63 -27.76 3.12
C PHE A 173 39.58 -28.00 1.94
N SER A 174 40.55 -27.11 1.70
CA SER A 174 41.55 -27.27 0.62
C SER A 174 42.34 -28.56 0.76
N SER A 175 42.79 -28.87 1.99
CA SER A 175 43.56 -30.09 2.27
C SER A 175 42.73 -31.36 2.07
N ASP A 176 41.46 -31.36 2.49
CA ASP A 176 40.56 -32.50 2.32
C ASP A 176 40.31 -32.75 0.82
N ILE A 177 40.03 -31.70 0.04
CA ILE A 177 39.85 -31.80 -1.43
C ILE A 177 41.12 -32.36 -2.10
N GLU A 178 42.30 -31.84 -1.79
CA GLU A 178 43.57 -32.30 -2.38
C GLU A 178 43.94 -33.75 -2.03
N SER A 179 43.47 -34.25 -0.87
CA SER A 179 43.80 -35.59 -0.39
C SER A 179 42.77 -36.66 -0.76
N GLU A 180 41.48 -36.30 -0.83
CA GLU A 180 40.37 -37.23 -1.03
C GLU A 180 39.86 -37.23 -2.48
N LEU A 181 40.07 -36.16 -3.25
CA LEU A 181 39.52 -36.00 -4.60
C LEU A 181 40.63 -35.77 -5.64
N SER A 182 40.46 -36.35 -6.83
CA SER A 182 41.42 -36.25 -7.95
C SER A 182 40.86 -35.48 -9.14
N TYR A 183 39.53 -35.37 -9.26
CA TYR A 183 38.85 -34.77 -10.41
C TYR A 183 37.98 -33.56 -10.02
N THR A 184 38.39 -32.86 -8.96
CA THR A 184 37.75 -31.64 -8.46
C THR A 184 38.72 -30.47 -8.50
N CYS A 185 38.27 -29.33 -9.03
CA CYS A 185 38.99 -28.08 -8.96
C CYS A 185 38.09 -26.97 -8.41
N PHE A 186 38.68 -26.00 -7.71
CA PHE A 186 37.96 -24.85 -7.20
C PHE A 186 38.79 -23.58 -7.34
N ASN A 187 38.09 -22.45 -7.45
CA ASN A 187 38.70 -21.13 -7.43
C ASN A 187 37.96 -20.22 -6.43
N THR A 188 38.69 -19.31 -5.79
CA THR A 188 38.09 -18.28 -4.95
C THR A 188 37.65 -17.11 -5.83
N VAL A 189 36.33 -16.87 -5.89
CA VAL A 189 35.74 -15.78 -6.66
C VAL A 189 35.78 -14.46 -5.89
N SER A 190 35.52 -14.54 -4.60
CA SER A 190 35.58 -13.40 -3.69
C SER A 190 35.82 -13.85 -2.25
N GLU A 191 36.17 -12.91 -1.39
CA GLU A 191 36.30 -13.11 0.05
C GLU A 191 35.70 -11.91 0.77
N ASP A 192 34.81 -12.19 1.72
CA ASP A 192 34.41 -11.26 2.75
C ASP A 192 35.07 -11.66 4.08
N GLY A 193 35.00 -10.79 5.10
CA GLY A 193 35.67 -11.05 6.39
C GLY A 193 35.20 -12.31 7.14
N ARG A 194 34.15 -13.00 6.68
CA ARG A 194 33.60 -14.22 7.28
C ARG A 194 33.63 -15.42 6.34
N ASN A 195 33.42 -15.21 5.04
CA ASN A 195 33.25 -16.27 4.04
C ASN A 195 34.07 -16.01 2.77
N LYS A 196 34.59 -17.09 2.19
CA LYS A 196 35.07 -17.14 0.80
C LYS A 196 33.95 -17.63 -0.11
N CYS A 197 33.74 -16.97 -1.24
CA CYS A 197 32.91 -17.49 -2.30
C CYS A 197 33.77 -18.35 -3.23
N LEU A 198 33.40 -19.62 -3.39
CA LEU A 198 34.10 -20.60 -4.21
C LEU A 198 33.27 -20.94 -5.44
N PHE A 199 33.96 -21.10 -6.55
CA PHE A 199 33.45 -21.71 -7.78
C PHE A 199 34.14 -23.06 -7.93
N ILE A 200 33.36 -24.15 -7.98
CA ILE A 200 33.85 -25.52 -7.93
C ILE A 200 33.36 -26.25 -9.18
N ILE A 201 34.27 -26.90 -9.89
CA ILE A 201 33.98 -27.83 -10.97
C ILE A 201 34.48 -29.20 -10.55
N TYR A 202 33.65 -30.24 -10.70
CA TYR A 202 34.00 -31.59 -10.30
C TYR A 202 33.40 -32.63 -11.24
N HIS A 203 34.06 -33.78 -11.35
CA HIS A 203 33.54 -34.91 -12.12
C HIS A 203 32.36 -35.59 -11.41
N ARG A 204 31.40 -36.12 -12.17
CA ARG A 204 30.18 -36.71 -11.61
C ARG A 204 30.42 -37.88 -10.66
N GLU A 205 31.51 -38.61 -10.85
CA GLU A 205 31.90 -39.73 -9.98
C GLU A 205 32.25 -39.30 -8.55
N GLU A 206 32.60 -38.03 -8.33
CA GLU A 206 33.03 -37.49 -7.04
C GLU A 206 31.88 -36.85 -6.22
N GLU A 207 30.62 -36.89 -6.69
CA GLU A 207 29.48 -36.22 -6.05
C GLU A 207 29.38 -36.48 -4.55
N GLY A 208 29.34 -37.75 -4.17
CA GLY A 208 29.07 -38.16 -2.79
C GLY A 208 30.21 -37.80 -1.86
N ALA A 209 31.46 -37.92 -2.36
CA ALA A 209 32.64 -37.56 -1.60
C ALA A 209 32.72 -36.04 -1.41
N LEU A 210 32.53 -35.27 -2.49
CA LEU A 210 32.51 -33.80 -2.41
C LEU A 210 31.38 -33.31 -1.51
N ALA A 211 30.15 -33.83 -1.64
CA ALA A 211 29.03 -33.45 -0.78
C ALA A 211 29.33 -33.67 0.72
N SER A 212 30.03 -34.75 1.06
CA SER A 212 30.47 -35.03 2.43
C SER A 212 31.48 -34.01 2.95
N ILE A 213 32.44 -33.61 2.11
CA ILE A 213 33.44 -32.58 2.43
C ILE A 213 32.77 -31.21 2.58
N LEU A 214 31.90 -30.84 1.64
CA LEU A 214 31.15 -29.58 1.66
C LEU A 214 30.31 -29.44 2.94
N GLY A 215 29.58 -30.51 3.31
CA GLY A 215 28.78 -30.55 4.54
C GLY A 215 29.63 -30.42 5.81
N ARG A 216 30.77 -31.12 5.87
CA ARG A 216 31.72 -31.08 7.01
C ARG A 216 32.26 -29.68 7.26
N HIS A 217 32.50 -28.91 6.20
CA HIS A 217 33.11 -27.58 6.29
C HIS A 217 32.11 -26.42 6.24
N GLY A 218 30.81 -26.70 6.20
CA GLY A 218 29.75 -25.69 6.29
C GLY A 218 29.56 -24.88 5.01
N PHE A 219 29.78 -25.50 3.85
CA PHE A 219 29.52 -24.88 2.55
C PHE A 219 28.03 -24.58 2.37
N GLN A 220 27.72 -23.39 1.86
CA GLN A 220 26.36 -22.97 1.51
C GLN A 220 26.31 -22.67 0.03
N GLU A 221 25.57 -23.47 -0.72
CA GLU A 221 25.39 -23.27 -2.16
C GLU A 221 24.66 -21.94 -2.44
N VAL A 222 25.11 -21.25 -3.49
CA VAL A 222 24.52 -20.01 -3.98
C VAL A 222 24.06 -20.26 -5.41
N THR A 223 22.74 -20.26 -5.60
CA THR A 223 22.14 -20.37 -6.93
C THR A 223 22.08 -19.01 -7.60
N PHE A 224 22.39 -18.98 -8.90
CA PHE A 224 22.27 -17.76 -9.69
C PHE A 224 20.82 -17.56 -10.14
N PRO A 225 20.33 -16.31 -10.17
CA PRO A 225 19.13 -16.00 -10.95
C PRO A 225 19.38 -16.24 -12.44
N GLU A 226 18.33 -16.46 -13.23
CA GLU A 226 18.41 -16.57 -14.70
C GLU A 226 18.91 -15.25 -15.32
N LEU A 227 20.22 -15.11 -15.42
CA LEU A 227 20.93 -13.95 -15.92
C LEU A 227 21.85 -14.37 -17.07
N LYS A 228 22.09 -13.45 -18.01
CA LYS A 228 22.76 -13.78 -19.27
C LYS A 228 24.24 -13.42 -19.27
N ASP A 229 24.56 -12.17 -18.96
CA ASP A 229 25.93 -11.67 -19.05
C ASP A 229 26.77 -12.01 -17.81
N THR A 230 27.98 -11.44 -17.75
CA THR A 230 28.84 -11.55 -16.57
C THR A 230 28.19 -10.89 -15.34
N PRO A 231 28.48 -11.37 -14.12
CA PRO A 231 27.97 -10.77 -12.88
C PRO A 231 28.20 -9.25 -12.79
N GLU A 232 29.34 -8.75 -13.28
CA GLU A 232 29.62 -7.30 -13.29
C GLU A 232 28.69 -6.53 -14.24
N ILE A 233 28.46 -7.04 -15.45
CA ILE A 233 27.55 -6.40 -16.42
C ILE A 233 26.12 -6.38 -15.88
N GLU A 234 25.65 -7.51 -15.35
CA GLU A 234 24.30 -7.62 -14.77
C GLU A 234 24.13 -6.73 -13.54
N TYR A 235 25.14 -6.67 -12.67
CA TYR A 235 25.15 -5.75 -11.53
C TYR A 235 25.00 -4.29 -11.98
N ARG A 236 25.73 -3.86 -13.01
CA ARG A 236 25.60 -2.50 -13.57
C ARG A 236 24.21 -2.25 -14.18
N LYS A 237 23.62 -3.24 -14.87
CA LYS A 237 22.24 -3.14 -15.38
C LYS A 237 21.23 -2.98 -14.25
N ILE A 238 21.35 -3.78 -13.20
CA ILE A 238 20.50 -3.70 -12.00
C ILE A 238 20.63 -2.32 -11.35
N GLN A 239 21.85 -1.81 -11.16
CA GLN A 239 22.07 -0.47 -10.62
C GLN A 239 21.44 0.63 -11.48
N LYS A 240 21.56 0.54 -12.81
CA LYS A 240 20.94 1.51 -13.72
C LYS A 240 19.41 1.49 -13.61
N LYS A 241 18.81 0.29 -13.57
CA LYS A 241 17.36 0.13 -13.38
C LYS A 241 16.91 0.67 -12.01
N ALA A 242 17.65 0.38 -10.95
CA ALA A 242 17.35 0.85 -9.60
C ALA A 242 17.37 2.39 -9.54
N ARG A 243 18.39 3.05 -10.10
CA ARG A 243 18.44 4.51 -10.18
C ARG A 243 17.25 5.13 -10.92
N ALA A 244 16.84 4.53 -12.03
CA ALA A 244 15.67 5.00 -12.78
C ALA A 244 14.38 4.86 -11.96
N LEU A 245 14.22 3.76 -11.22
CA LEU A 245 13.08 3.55 -10.32
C LEU A 245 13.11 4.47 -9.10
N GLU A 246 14.28 4.76 -8.53
CA GLU A 246 14.43 5.75 -7.46
C GLU A 246 14.04 7.14 -7.92
N GLN A 247 14.48 7.54 -9.12
CA GLN A 247 14.05 8.81 -9.71
C GLN A 247 12.53 8.83 -9.91
N ARG A 248 11.94 7.76 -10.48
CA ARG A 248 10.49 7.69 -10.68
C ARG A 248 9.72 7.75 -9.36
N ARG A 249 10.22 7.10 -8.31
CA ARG A 249 9.65 7.18 -6.95
C ARG A 249 9.60 8.64 -6.46
N ASP A 250 10.66 9.40 -6.69
CA ASP A 250 10.75 10.79 -6.26
C ASP A 250 9.86 11.71 -7.12
N GLU A 251 9.77 11.46 -8.43
CA GLU A 251 8.81 12.13 -9.33
C GLU A 251 7.36 11.91 -8.90
N ILE A 252 6.98 10.67 -8.56
CA ILE A 252 5.63 10.36 -8.05
C ILE A 252 5.35 11.15 -6.76
N ARG A 253 6.33 11.26 -5.86
CA ARG A 253 6.19 12.07 -4.64
C ARG A 253 5.95 13.55 -4.97
N GLU A 254 6.68 14.11 -5.92
CA GLU A 254 6.47 15.50 -6.38
C GLU A 254 5.10 15.68 -7.05
N GLU A 255 4.65 14.71 -7.85
CA GLU A 255 3.31 14.68 -8.45
C GLU A 255 2.21 14.72 -7.39
N ILE A 256 2.34 13.94 -6.32
CA ILE A 256 1.39 13.96 -5.19
C ILE A 256 1.48 15.29 -4.43
N GLN A 257 2.67 15.84 -4.21
CA GLN A 257 2.84 17.14 -3.54
C GLN A 257 2.19 18.30 -4.32
N ARG A 258 2.25 18.28 -5.66
CA ARG A 258 1.55 19.28 -6.49
C ARG A 258 0.03 19.27 -6.31
N LYS A 259 -0.54 18.14 -5.85
CA LYS A 259 -1.96 18.00 -5.55
C LYS A 259 -2.34 18.47 -4.14
N ALA A 260 -1.39 18.94 -3.33
CA ALA A 260 -1.67 19.45 -1.98
C ALA A 260 -2.63 20.64 -1.97
N SER A 261 -2.73 21.40 -3.06
CA SER A 261 -3.71 22.49 -3.22
C SER A 261 -5.16 22.01 -3.11
N TYR A 262 -5.45 20.76 -3.46
CA TYR A 262 -6.80 20.19 -3.34
C TYR A 262 -7.18 19.82 -1.89
N ARG A 263 -6.22 19.80 -0.96
CA ARG A 263 -6.44 19.31 0.41
C ARG A 263 -7.55 20.03 1.14
N GLU A 264 -7.59 21.36 1.08
CA GLU A 264 -8.61 22.15 1.78
C GLU A 264 -10.01 21.87 1.22
N GLY A 265 -10.15 21.85 -0.11
CA GLY A 265 -11.42 21.50 -0.74
C GLY A 265 -11.85 20.05 -0.47
N LEU A 266 -10.92 19.11 -0.41
CA LEU A 266 -11.20 17.71 -0.05
C LEU A 266 -11.65 17.56 1.40
N LEU A 267 -11.12 18.35 2.35
CA LEU A 267 -11.60 18.38 3.73
C LEU A 267 -13.04 18.90 3.81
N VAL A 268 -13.33 20.00 3.11
CA VAL A 268 -14.69 20.54 3.01
C VAL A 268 -15.64 19.50 2.39
N PHE A 269 -15.20 18.81 1.33
CA PHE A 269 -15.99 17.78 0.68
C PHE A 269 -16.24 16.57 1.58
N HIS A 270 -15.22 16.15 2.32
CA HIS A 270 -15.34 15.08 3.30
C HIS A 270 -16.39 15.42 4.37
N ASP A 271 -16.31 16.61 4.96
CA ASP A 271 -17.25 17.03 6.01
C ASP A 271 -18.69 17.16 5.46
N TYR A 272 -18.84 17.61 4.22
CA TYR A 272 -20.13 17.61 3.52
C TYR A 272 -20.70 16.19 3.35
N LEU A 273 -19.89 15.24 2.86
CA LEU A 273 -20.33 13.85 2.71
C LEU A 273 -20.70 13.22 4.06
N GLN A 274 -19.95 13.51 5.13
CA GLN A 274 -20.28 13.07 6.48
C GLN A 274 -21.64 13.61 6.95
N SER A 275 -21.91 14.90 6.67
CA SER A 275 -23.20 15.51 6.96
C SER A 275 -24.35 14.80 6.23
N LEU A 276 -24.16 14.45 4.94
CA LEU A 276 -25.15 13.70 4.17
C LEU A 276 -25.41 12.30 4.73
N VAL A 277 -24.35 11.60 5.15
CA VAL A 277 -24.47 10.28 5.80
C VAL A 277 -25.24 10.39 7.10
N LEU A 278 -24.87 11.32 7.98
CA LEU A 278 -25.56 11.55 9.25
C LEU A 278 -27.04 11.87 9.03
N ARG A 279 -27.34 12.71 8.04
CA ARG A 279 -28.72 13.04 7.67
C ARG A 279 -29.51 11.78 7.31
N LYS A 280 -28.99 10.94 6.42
CA LYS A 280 -29.63 9.68 6.01
C LYS A 280 -29.75 8.68 7.15
N GLU A 281 -28.76 8.58 8.03
CA GLU A 281 -28.83 7.73 9.23
C GLU A 281 -29.91 8.20 10.22
N VAL A 282 -30.06 9.52 10.39
CA VAL A 282 -31.13 10.09 11.20
C VAL A 282 -32.50 9.82 10.57
N GLY A 283 -32.62 9.90 9.23
CA GLY A 283 -33.83 9.53 8.51
C GLY A 283 -34.30 8.09 8.75
N LYS A 284 -33.39 7.16 9.10
CA LYS A 284 -33.74 5.77 9.47
C LYS A 284 -34.37 5.65 10.86
N LYS A 285 -34.23 6.64 11.73
CA LYS A 285 -34.80 6.64 13.09
C LYS A 285 -36.30 6.92 13.09
N PHE A 286 -36.83 7.38 11.95
CA PHE A 286 -38.23 7.72 11.79
C PHE A 286 -39.08 6.46 11.81
N ALA A 287 -40.28 6.60 12.33
CA ALA A 287 -41.33 5.62 12.15
C ALA A 287 -42.01 5.88 10.80
N THR A 288 -42.09 4.90 9.91
CA THR A 288 -42.57 5.09 8.53
C THR A 288 -43.63 4.06 8.13
N THR A 289 -44.54 4.49 7.26
CA THR A 289 -45.41 3.66 6.40
C THR A 289 -45.24 4.12 4.95
N ASP A 290 -45.87 3.44 4.00
CA ASP A 290 -45.83 3.78 2.56
C ASP A 290 -46.18 5.26 2.25
N GLN A 291 -46.97 5.91 3.12
CA GLN A 291 -47.52 7.25 2.86
C GLN A 291 -47.13 8.29 3.91
N VAL A 292 -46.81 7.87 5.15
CA VAL A 292 -46.62 8.79 6.28
C VAL A 292 -45.37 8.45 7.07
N PHE A 293 -44.69 9.47 7.58
CA PHE A 293 -43.63 9.31 8.58
C PHE A 293 -44.00 10.01 9.90
N LEU A 294 -43.38 9.56 11.00
CA LEU A 294 -43.48 10.12 12.33
C LEU A 294 -42.07 10.30 12.94
N ILE A 295 -41.85 11.48 13.53
CA ILE A 295 -40.63 11.89 14.21
C ILE A 295 -40.97 12.27 15.66
N GLU A 296 -40.05 11.97 16.58
CA GLU A 296 -40.04 12.38 17.99
C GLU A 296 -38.74 13.11 18.34
#